data_AF-A0A1W9P1U6-F1
#
_entry.id   AF-A0A1W9P1U6-F1
#
_cell.length_a   1.000
_cell.length_b   1.000
_cell.length_c   1.000
_cell.angle_alpha   90.00
_cell.angle_beta   90.00
_cell.angle_gamma   90.00
#
_symmetry.space_group_name_H-M   'P 1'
#
loop_
_entity.id
_entity.type
_entity.pdbx_description
1 polymer ?
#
loop_
_entity_poly.entity_id
_entity_poly.type
_entity_poly.pdbx_seq_one_letter_code
_entity_poly.pdbx_strand_id
1 'polypeptide(L)'
;MKFTVTQGNKVEEPVTFEDLLEEFKEGVLENIEDEDYGSHYDLGITYKEMGLLDEAILEFEKASQGENIKLKSIELLADCLIEKGNIVEAEKTIKNALTLNGHKENEFLGLKYNLALIYERTNKNEEAFQLFKDILKTDASF
;
A
#
# COMPACT_ATOMS: atom_id res chain seq x y z
N MET A 1 44.45 23.24 46.21
CA MET A 1 43.11 22.64 46.31
C MET A 1 42.71 22.26 44.89
N LYS A 2 42.59 20.96 44.60
CA LYS A 2 42.21 20.42 43.29
C LYS A 2 40.69 20.46 43.17
N PHE A 3 40.18 20.89 42.02
CA PHE A 3 38.88 20.43 41.51
C PHE A 3 39.10 19.87 40.11
N THR A 4 38.70 18.63 39.94
CA THR A 4 38.95 17.74 38.81
C THR A 4 37.83 17.77 37.78
N VAL A 5 38.23 17.80 36.51
CA VAL A 5 37.74 17.05 35.34
C VAL A 5 36.24 17.10 34.99
N THR A 6 35.99 17.81 33.87
CA THR A 6 35.09 17.51 32.75
C THR A 6 34.34 16.16 32.73
N GLN A 7 33.00 16.24 32.73
CA GLN A 7 32.05 15.31 32.09
C GLN A 7 30.76 16.11 31.87
N GLY A 8 30.06 16.09 30.73
CA GLY A 8 30.30 15.49 29.43
C GLY A 8 29.39 16.27 28.49
N ASN A 9 29.95 16.81 27.41
CA ASN A 9 29.15 17.43 26.37
C ASN A 9 28.44 16.29 25.63
N LYS A 10 27.27 15.88 26.12
CA LYS A 10 26.37 15.03 25.34
C LYS A 10 25.79 15.97 24.29
N VAL A 11 26.44 16.02 23.13
CA VAL A 11 25.81 16.57 21.94
C VAL A 11 24.66 15.60 21.69
N GLU A 12 23.43 15.99 22.05
CA GLU A 12 22.26 15.30 21.54
C GLU A 12 22.41 15.34 20.01
N GLU A 13 22.54 14.17 19.40
CA GLU A 13 22.50 14.10 17.95
C GLU A 13 21.21 14.76 17.49
N PRO A 14 21.26 15.62 16.46
CA PRO A 14 20.07 16.30 15.99
C PRO A 14 19.06 15.24 15.58
N VAL A 15 17.91 15.19 16.28
CA VAL A 15 16.79 14.32 15.96
C VAL A 15 16.44 14.53 14.49
N THR A 16 16.57 13.46 13.71
CA THR A 16 16.31 13.51 12.28
C THR A 16 14.81 13.41 12.00
N PHE A 17 14.40 13.74 10.78
CA PHE A 17 13.01 13.54 10.38
C PHE A 17 12.67 12.03 10.39
N GLU A 18 13.64 11.20 10.07
CA GLU A 18 13.55 9.75 10.10
C GLU A 18 13.30 9.24 11.53
N ASP A 19 14.04 9.74 12.53
CA ASP A 19 13.84 9.36 13.93
C ASP A 19 12.44 9.76 14.43
N LEU A 20 11.99 10.97 14.09
CA LEU A 20 10.66 11.45 14.46
C LEU A 20 9.55 10.65 13.77
N LEU A 21 9.77 10.24 12.53
CA LEU A 21 8.85 9.40 11.78
C LEU A 21 8.79 8.00 12.39
N GLU A 22 9.91 7.44 12.83
CA GLU A 22 9.98 6.13 13.49
C GLU A 22 9.26 6.15 14.85
N GLU A 23 9.51 7.15 15.70
CA GLU A 23 8.81 7.31 16.98
C GLU A 23 7.29 7.51 16.79
N PHE A 24 6.90 8.29 15.77
CA PHE A 24 5.49 8.45 15.41
C PHE A 24 4.86 7.11 14.97
N LYS A 25 5.56 6.32 14.15
CA LYS A 25 5.10 5.00 13.70
C LYS A 25 4.91 4.04 14.87
N GLU A 26 5.87 3.97 15.79
CA GLU A 26 5.77 3.12 16.98
C GLU A 26 4.53 3.49 17.80
N GLY A 27 4.32 4.78 18.06
CA GLY A 27 3.15 5.24 18.80
C GLY A 27 1.80 4.96 18.11
N VAL A 28 1.75 4.98 16.77
CA VAL A 28 0.54 4.62 16.02
C VAL A 28 0.30 3.10 16.06
N LEU A 29 1.35 2.30 15.84
CA LEU A 29 1.27 0.84 15.79
C LEU A 29 0.94 0.20 17.14
N GLU A 30 1.40 0.77 18.26
CA GLU A 30 1.06 0.27 19.61
C GLU A 30 -0.44 0.29 19.92
N ASN A 31 -1.23 1.09 19.19
CA ASN A 31 -2.64 1.29 19.45
C ASN A 31 -3.58 0.59 18.44
N ILE A 32 -3.04 -0.10 17.43
CA ILE A 32 -3.83 -0.82 16.42
C ILE A 32 -3.67 -2.32 16.66
N GLU A 33 -4.77 -3.02 16.91
CA GLU A 33 -4.77 -4.47 16.98
C GLU A 33 -4.52 -5.06 15.58
N ASP A 34 -3.73 -6.13 15.48
CA ASP A 34 -3.38 -6.79 14.21
C ASP A 34 -4.60 -7.22 13.37
N GLU A 35 -5.76 -7.45 14.01
CA GLU A 35 -7.01 -7.84 13.37
C GLU A 35 -7.95 -6.66 13.05
N ASP A 36 -7.58 -5.42 13.40
CA ASP A 36 -8.29 -4.21 12.99
C ASP A 36 -7.90 -3.81 11.56
N TYR A 37 -8.35 -4.63 10.61
CA TYR A 37 -8.07 -4.47 9.19
C TYR A 37 -8.59 -3.15 8.61
N GLY A 38 -9.59 -2.53 9.24
CA GLY A 38 -10.11 -1.22 8.86
C GLY A 38 -9.11 -0.10 9.21
N SER A 39 -8.58 -0.11 10.42
CA SER A 39 -7.55 0.84 10.84
C SER A 39 -6.26 0.70 10.03
N HIS A 40 -5.83 -0.53 9.73
CA HIS A 40 -4.71 -0.76 8.82
C HIS A 40 -4.96 -0.21 7.40
N TYR A 41 -6.18 -0.31 6.89
CA TYR A 41 -6.54 0.26 5.59
C TYR A 41 -6.45 1.79 5.59
N ASP A 42 -7.01 2.45 6.60
CA ASP A 42 -6.98 3.91 6.72
C ASP A 42 -5.55 4.45 6.94
N LEU A 43 -4.74 3.71 7.71
CA LEU A 43 -3.33 4.03 7.90
C LEU A 43 -2.52 3.86 6.61
N GLY A 44 -2.79 2.80 5.84
CA GLY A 44 -2.19 2.59 4.52
C GLY A 44 -2.48 3.73 3.56
N ILE A 45 -3.72 4.25 3.54
CA ILE A 45 -4.09 5.45 2.76
C ILE A 45 -3.25 6.65 3.22
N THR A 46 -3.16 6.86 4.52
CA THR A 46 -2.41 8.00 5.09
C THR A 46 -0.93 7.93 4.67
N TYR A 47 -0.29 6.76 4.80
CA TYR A 47 1.09 6.60 4.35
C TYR A 47 1.25 6.80 2.84
N LYS A 48 0.31 6.30 2.02
CA LYS A 48 0.33 6.50 0.56
C LYS A 48 0.25 7.98 0.20
N GLU A 49 -0.66 8.73 0.83
CA GLU A 49 -0.81 10.19 0.61
C GLU A 49 0.44 10.98 1.01
N MET A 50 1.20 10.49 2.00
CA MET A 50 2.48 11.05 2.40
C MET A 50 3.65 10.61 1.49
N GLY A 51 3.43 9.72 0.53
CA GLY A 51 4.47 9.15 -0.34
C GLY A 51 5.34 8.09 0.35
N LEU A 52 4.95 7.64 1.54
CA LEU A 52 5.60 6.60 2.32
C LEU A 52 5.13 5.22 1.83
N LEU A 53 5.56 4.86 0.62
CA LEU A 53 5.00 3.72 -0.11
C LEU A 53 5.34 2.36 0.51
N ASP A 54 6.48 2.22 1.20
CA ASP A 54 6.85 0.97 1.87
C ASP A 54 5.92 0.67 3.05
N GLU A 55 5.61 1.70 3.81
CA GLU A 55 4.71 1.64 4.95
C GLU A 55 3.28 1.42 4.50
N ALA A 56 2.85 2.12 3.44
CA ALA A 56 1.55 1.89 2.84
C ALA A 56 1.37 0.43 2.40
N ILE A 57 2.39 -0.15 1.76
CA ILE A 57 2.39 -1.57 1.34
C ILE A 57 2.17 -2.48 2.54
N LEU A 58 2.94 -2.32 3.61
CA LEU A 58 2.83 -3.17 4.81
C LEU A 58 1.42 -3.11 5.42
N GLU A 59 0.85 -1.90 5.50
CA GLU A 59 -0.46 -1.69 6.11
C GLU A 59 -1.59 -2.24 5.20
N PHE A 60 -1.48 -2.11 3.88
CA PHE A 60 -2.42 -2.74 2.96
C PHE A 60 -2.30 -4.26 2.93
N GLU A 61 -1.12 -4.85 3.15
CA GLU A 61 -0.94 -6.30 3.31
C GLU A 61 -1.70 -6.81 4.54
N LYS A 62 -1.60 -6.13 5.68
CA LYS A 62 -2.38 -6.44 6.88
C LYS A 62 -3.88 -6.26 6.62
N ALA A 63 -4.28 -5.11 6.09
CA ALA A 63 -5.68 -4.82 5.77
C ALA A 63 -6.29 -5.86 4.80
N SER A 64 -5.50 -6.38 3.87
CA SER A 64 -5.97 -7.38 2.89
C SER A 64 -6.39 -8.71 3.52
N GLN A 65 -6.06 -8.97 4.79
CA GLN A 65 -6.54 -10.15 5.50
C GLN A 65 -8.03 -10.05 5.88
N GLY A 66 -8.60 -8.83 5.97
CA GLY A 66 -10.00 -8.62 6.30
C GLY A 66 -10.94 -8.84 5.11
N GLU A 67 -11.84 -9.82 5.18
CA GLU A 67 -12.73 -10.22 4.06
C GLU A 67 -13.52 -9.04 3.43
N ASN A 68 -14.02 -8.11 4.23
CA ASN A 68 -14.85 -6.99 3.75
C ASN A 68 -14.05 -5.88 3.04
N ILE A 69 -12.75 -5.77 3.31
CA ILE A 69 -11.88 -4.73 2.76
C ILE A 69 -10.83 -5.31 1.79
N LYS A 70 -10.71 -6.64 1.74
CA LYS A 70 -9.69 -7.40 0.99
C LYS A 70 -9.41 -6.88 -0.41
N LEU A 71 -10.44 -6.79 -1.27
CA LEU A 71 -10.23 -6.35 -2.66
C LEU A 71 -9.74 -4.91 -2.76
N LYS A 72 -10.27 -4.00 -1.92
CA LYS A 72 -9.85 -2.59 -1.90
C LYS A 72 -8.42 -2.46 -1.40
N SER A 73 -8.04 -3.21 -0.36
CA SER A 73 -6.67 -3.23 0.16
C SER A 73 -5.69 -3.77 -0.89
N ILE A 74 -6.04 -4.85 -1.59
CA ILE A 74 -5.21 -5.40 -2.67
C ILE A 74 -5.09 -4.40 -3.83
N GLU A 75 -6.16 -3.67 -4.17
CA GLU A 75 -6.12 -2.63 -5.20
C GLU A 75 -5.11 -1.53 -4.88
N LEU A 76 -5.15 -1.00 -3.66
CA LEU A 76 -4.22 0.05 -3.21
C LEU A 76 -2.80 -0.48 -3.00
N LEU A 77 -2.65 -1.71 -2.53
CA LEU A 77 -1.35 -2.42 -2.47
C LEU A 77 -0.72 -2.50 -3.85
N ALA A 78 -1.48 -2.93 -4.86
CA ALA A 78 -0.98 -3.03 -6.22
C ALA A 78 -0.65 -1.65 -6.81
N ASP A 79 -1.44 -0.62 -6.52
CA ASP A 79 -1.14 0.76 -6.92
C ASP A 79 0.18 1.25 -6.32
N CYS A 80 0.42 1.02 -5.02
CA CYS A 80 1.70 1.34 -4.38
C CYS A 80 2.88 0.60 -5.02
N LEU A 81 2.72 -0.70 -5.31
CA LEU A 81 3.75 -1.48 -6.02
C LEU A 81 4.02 -0.92 -7.43
N ILE A 82 2.99 -0.47 -8.14
CA ILE A 82 3.10 0.15 -9.47
C ILE A 82 3.84 1.50 -9.37
N GLU A 83 3.52 2.33 -8.39
CA GLU A 83 4.18 3.62 -8.13
C GLU A 83 5.67 3.43 -7.79
N LYS A 84 6.00 2.39 -7.01
CA LYS A 84 7.39 2.00 -6.72
C LYS A 84 8.15 1.40 -7.90
N GLY A 85 7.46 1.03 -8.99
CA GLY A 85 8.05 0.33 -10.13
C GLY A 85 8.21 -1.18 -9.93
N ASN A 86 7.64 -1.77 -8.88
CA ASN A 86 7.60 -3.20 -8.61
C ASN A 86 6.52 -3.90 -9.46
N ILE A 87 6.60 -3.72 -10.79
CA ILE A 87 5.55 -4.11 -11.74
C ILE A 87 5.24 -5.62 -11.72
N VAL A 88 6.27 -6.46 -11.57
CA VAL A 88 6.11 -7.93 -11.57
C VAL A 88 5.29 -8.40 -10.36
N GLU A 89 5.55 -7.80 -9.20
CA GLU A 89 4.84 -8.12 -7.97
C GLU A 89 3.41 -7.60 -8.01
N ALA A 90 3.20 -6.37 -8.49
CA ALA A 90 1.87 -5.83 -8.71
C ALA A 90 1.02 -6.72 -9.63
N GLU A 91 1.58 -7.17 -10.77
CA GLU A 91 0.88 -8.06 -11.71
C GLU A 91 0.47 -9.38 -11.00
N LYS A 92 1.39 -9.97 -10.24
CA LYS A 92 1.13 -11.22 -9.50
C LYS A 92 0.02 -11.02 -8.45
N THR A 93 0.10 -9.95 -7.66
CA THR A 93 -0.86 -9.62 -6.61
C THR A 93 -2.27 -9.44 -7.18
N ILE A 94 -2.40 -8.66 -8.26
CA ILE A 94 -3.70 -8.47 -8.92
C ILE A 94 -4.23 -9.79 -9.49
N LYS A 95 -3.40 -10.57 -10.20
CA LYS A 95 -3.86 -11.82 -10.81
C LYS A 95 -4.32 -12.83 -9.77
N ASN A 96 -3.66 -12.89 -8.62
CA ASN A 96 -4.12 -13.72 -7.51
C ASN A 96 -5.48 -13.25 -6.98
N ALA A 97 -5.65 -11.94 -6.79
CA ALA A 97 -6.91 -11.36 -6.32
C ALA A 97 -8.09 -11.63 -7.26
N LEU A 98 -7.86 -11.58 -8.58
CA LEU A 98 -8.87 -11.91 -9.60
C LEU A 98 -9.34 -13.38 -9.58
N THR A 99 -8.67 -14.27 -8.82
CA THR A 99 -9.10 -15.66 -8.62
C THR A 99 -9.98 -15.87 -7.39
N LEU A 100 -10.19 -14.83 -6.58
CA LEU A 100 -11.00 -14.91 -5.37
C LEU A 100 -12.48 -15.13 -5.71
N ASN A 101 -13.11 -16.03 -4.95
CA ASN A 101 -14.54 -16.33 -5.07
C ASN A 101 -15.34 -15.54 -4.03
N GLY A 102 -16.64 -15.37 -4.27
CA GLY A 102 -17.54 -14.72 -3.30
C GLY A 102 -17.70 -13.21 -3.47
N HIS A 103 -17.00 -12.61 -4.44
CA HIS A 103 -17.15 -11.20 -4.81
C HIS A 103 -17.93 -11.04 -6.12
N LYS A 104 -18.62 -9.91 -6.26
CA LYS A 104 -19.32 -9.54 -7.50
C LYS A 104 -18.32 -9.04 -8.53
N GLU A 105 -18.66 -9.22 -9.81
CA GLU A 105 -17.79 -8.83 -10.92
C GLU A 105 -17.39 -7.34 -10.89
N ASN A 106 -18.30 -6.46 -10.46
CA ASN A 106 -18.04 -5.02 -10.37
C ASN A 106 -17.04 -4.64 -9.26
N GLU A 107 -16.84 -5.50 -8.24
CA GLU A 107 -15.87 -5.27 -7.18
C GLU A 107 -14.42 -5.46 -7.67
N PHE A 108 -14.21 -6.11 -8.82
CA PHE A 108 -12.89 -6.34 -9.40
C PHE A 108 -12.47 -5.26 -10.41
N LEU A 109 -13.28 -4.23 -10.67
CA LEU A 109 -13.02 -3.29 -11.75
C LEU A 109 -11.74 -2.47 -11.53
N GLY A 110 -11.48 -1.99 -10.32
CA GLY A 110 -10.24 -1.28 -9.98
C GLY A 110 -9.00 -2.16 -10.18
N LEU A 111 -9.07 -3.42 -9.76
CA LEU A 111 -8.01 -4.41 -10.01
C LEU A 111 -7.78 -4.67 -11.51
N LYS A 112 -8.86 -4.86 -12.30
CA LYS A 112 -8.76 -5.02 -13.76
C LYS A 112 -8.14 -3.78 -14.42
N TYR A 113 -8.49 -2.58 -13.94
CA TYR A 113 -7.94 -1.32 -14.43
C TYR A 113 -6.43 -1.24 -14.17
N ASN A 114 -5.98 -1.52 -12.94
CA ASN A 114 -4.56 -1.53 -12.61
C ASN A 114 -3.77 -2.58 -13.41
N LEU A 115 -4.36 -3.76 -13.67
CA LEU A 115 -3.74 -4.76 -14.56
C LEU A 115 -3.63 -4.26 -16.01
N ALA A 116 -4.63 -3.56 -16.51
CA ALA A 116 -4.58 -2.96 -17.84
C ALA A 116 -3.46 -1.92 -17.95
N LEU A 117 -3.29 -1.07 -16.93
CA LEU A 117 -2.18 -0.12 -16.86
C LEU A 117 -0.81 -0.81 -16.84
N ILE A 118 -0.67 -1.91 -16.10
CA ILE A 118 0.55 -2.73 -16.11
C ILE A 118 0.82 -3.26 -17.53
N TYR A 119 -0.20 -3.77 -18.20
CA TYR A 119 -0.09 -4.30 -19.56
C TYR A 119 0.29 -3.22 -20.57
N GLU A 120 -0.28 -2.03 -20.47
CA GLU A 120 0.12 -0.87 -21.29
C GLU A 120 1.61 -0.52 -21.06
N ARG A 121 2.04 -0.39 -19.81
CA ARG A 121 3.44 -0.10 -19.45
C ARG A 121 4.43 -1.18 -19.91
N THR A 122 3.96 -2.42 -20.07
CA THR A 122 4.78 -3.57 -20.50
C THR A 122 4.59 -3.93 -21.98
N ASN A 123 3.95 -3.05 -22.77
CA ASN A 123 3.68 -3.20 -24.20
C ASN A 123 2.78 -4.41 -24.57
N LYS A 124 1.99 -4.92 -23.61
CA LYS A 124 0.95 -5.95 -23.81
C LYS A 124 -0.38 -5.28 -24.18
N ASN A 125 -0.36 -4.53 -25.29
CA ASN A 125 -1.44 -3.59 -25.64
C ASN A 125 -2.78 -4.28 -25.95
N GLU A 126 -2.75 -5.48 -26.52
CA GLU A 126 -3.98 -6.22 -26.82
C GLU A 126 -4.66 -6.67 -25.53
N GLU A 127 -3.89 -7.19 -24.57
CA GLU A 127 -4.41 -7.60 -23.26
C GLU A 127 -4.95 -6.41 -22.47
N ALA A 128 -4.27 -5.26 -22.52
CA ALA A 128 -4.77 -4.02 -21.92
C ALA A 128 -6.11 -3.59 -22.56
N PHE A 129 -6.20 -3.61 -23.89
CA PHE A 129 -7.41 -3.24 -24.62
C PHE A 129 -8.61 -4.13 -24.24
N GLN A 130 -8.42 -5.45 -24.15
CA GLN A 130 -9.50 -6.35 -23.74
C GLN A 130 -9.96 -6.07 -22.31
N LEU A 131 -9.04 -5.80 -21.37
CA LEU A 131 -9.41 -5.43 -20.00
C LEU A 131 -10.21 -4.13 -19.93
N PHE A 132 -9.79 -3.08 -20.64
CA PHE A 132 -10.54 -1.82 -20.68
C PHE A 132 -11.94 -2.00 -21.28
N LYS A 133 -12.04 -2.80 -22.34
CA LYS A 133 -13.33 -3.11 -22.96
C LYS A 133 -14.25 -3.90 -22.01
N ASP A 134 -13.71 -4.85 -21.27
CA ASP A 134 -14.46 -5.62 -20.28
C ASP A 134 -14.94 -4.73 -19.14
N ILE A 135 -14.11 -3.81 -18.65
CA ILE A 135 -14.48 -2.82 -17.63
C ILE A 135 -15.69 -2.00 -18.10
N LEU A 136 -15.61 -1.39 -19.29
CA LEU A 136 -16.69 -0.56 -19.85
C LEU A 136 -17.97 -1.34 -20.17
N LYS A 137 -17.85 -2.65 -20.40
CA LYS A 137 -19.02 -3.54 -20.59
C LYS A 137 -19.72 -3.82 -19.25
N THR A 138 -18.98 -3.96 -18.17
CA THR A 138 -19.52 -4.20 -16.83
C THR A 138 -20.09 -2.91 -16.22
N ASP A 139 -19.36 -1.80 -16.33
CA ASP A 139 -19.78 -0.48 -15.87
C ASP A 139 -19.38 0.57 -16.90
N ALA A 140 -20.38 1.07 -17.64
CA ALA A 140 -20.16 2.07 -18.69
C ALA A 140 -19.84 3.48 -18.13
N SER A 141 -19.95 3.68 -16.82
CA SER A 141 -19.67 4.94 -16.12
C SER A 141 -18.39 4.93 -15.29
N PHE A 142 -17.65 3.82 -15.34
CA PHE A 142 -16.38 3.63 -14.64
C PHE A 142 -15.36 4.74 -14.97
#